data_AF-A0A813FYL8-F1
#
_entry.id   AF-A0A813FYL8-F1
#
_cell.length_a   1.000
_cell.length_b   1.000
_cell.length_c   1.000
_cell.angle_alpha   90.00
_cell.angle_beta   90.00
_cell.angle_gamma   90.00
#
_symmetry.space_group_name_H-M   'P 1'
#
loop_
_entity.id
_entity.type
_entity.pdbx_description
1 polymer ?
#
loop_
_entity_poly.entity_id
_entity_poly.type
_entity_poly.pdbx_seq_one_letter_code
_entity_poly.pdbx_strand_id
1 'polypeptide(L)'
;MAAVSNDASSCAPRMLTPLCPHLPDSEKVPLPPGRLLPSPGSMAHPELCSRPCIHFAAGSCANGSACGYCHLSHTNRSSHLDRRHRDLLRSLSEADRLALLLPALCFRAERYSLAAEAGEVLALLENKAVSCAAKSVASQAWASIEATADISPMGMLPAALRKMSFSTVLGMALRGATGCKNKYEEDLAAMWDQLLLDAVDRMRTRLPQAVGA
;
A
#
# COMPACT_ATOMS: atom_id res chain seq x y z
N MET A 1 38.68 39.56 19.10
CA MET A 1 38.14 39.31 20.45
C MET A 1 36.81 40.04 20.56
N ALA A 2 35.70 39.36 20.27
CA ALA A 2 34.36 39.91 20.43
C ALA A 2 33.51 38.82 21.09
N ALA A 3 32.98 39.15 22.27
CA ALA A 3 32.18 38.29 23.10
C ALA A 3 30.77 38.14 22.49
N VAL A 4 30.31 36.90 22.34
CA VAL A 4 28.94 36.57 21.93
C VAL A 4 28.22 36.10 23.18
N SER A 5 27.24 36.89 23.61
CA SER A 5 26.44 36.71 24.82
C SER A 5 25.42 35.57 24.62
N ASN A 6 25.37 34.66 25.59
CA ASN A 6 24.33 33.63 25.72
C ASN A 6 23.12 34.23 26.46
N ASP A 7 22.02 34.44 25.76
CA ASP A 7 20.73 34.76 26.38
C ASP A 7 19.94 33.49 26.68
N ALA A 8 19.79 33.24 27.98
CA ALA A 8 18.94 32.21 28.55
C ALA A 8 17.47 32.63 28.44
N SER A 9 16.78 32.15 27.41
CA SER A 9 15.35 32.38 27.22
C SER A 9 14.52 31.40 28.07
N SER A 10 14.21 31.89 29.27
CA SER A 10 13.05 31.59 30.14
C SER A 10 12.04 30.55 29.64
N CYS A 11 12.13 29.32 30.15
CA CYS A 11 11.01 28.38 30.16
C CYS A 11 10.00 28.81 31.23
N ALA A 12 8.92 29.48 30.81
CA ALA A 12 7.76 29.74 31.64
C ALA A 12 7.07 28.42 32.08
N PRO A 13 6.49 28.35 33.30
CA PRO A 13 5.76 27.18 33.75
C PRO A 13 4.44 27.02 32.96
N ARG A 14 4.19 25.81 32.48
CA ARG A 14 2.91 25.38 31.90
C ARG A 14 1.80 25.59 32.92
N MET A 15 0.91 26.54 32.64
CA MET A 15 -0.37 26.71 33.31
C MET A 15 -1.17 25.40 33.21
N LEU A 16 -1.54 24.87 34.37
CA LEU A 16 -2.40 23.71 34.53
C LEU A 16 -3.75 23.97 33.85
N THR A 17 -4.08 23.15 32.87
CA THR A 17 -5.41 23.10 32.25
C THR A 17 -6.48 22.71 33.27
N PRO A 18 -7.73 23.18 33.11
CA PRO A 18 -8.84 22.88 34.01
C PRO A 18 -9.09 21.38 34.07
N LEU A 19 -9.17 20.86 35.30
CA LEU A 19 -9.70 19.53 35.59
C LEU A 19 -11.08 19.39 34.94
N CYS A 20 -11.16 18.59 33.87
CA CYS A 20 -12.45 18.13 33.37
C CYS A 20 -13.16 17.38 34.51
N PRO A 21 -14.45 17.66 34.78
CA PRO A 21 -15.20 16.90 35.76
C PRO A 21 -15.16 15.44 35.35
N HIS A 22 -14.71 14.62 36.31
CA HIS A 22 -14.63 13.18 36.27
C HIS A 22 -15.96 12.62 35.73
N LEU A 23 -15.98 12.24 34.45
CA LEU A 23 -17.05 11.39 33.94
C LEU A 23 -16.97 10.09 34.76
N PRO A 24 -18.09 9.59 35.31
CA PRO A 24 -18.09 8.33 36.04
C PRO A 24 -17.53 7.26 35.11
N ASP A 25 -16.69 6.39 35.68
CA ASP A 25 -16.06 5.26 35.01
C ASP A 25 -17.09 4.60 34.09
N SER A 26 -16.94 4.88 32.80
CA SER A 26 -17.74 4.28 31.76
C SER A 26 -17.38 2.81 31.80
N GLU A 27 -18.20 2.04 32.52
CA GLU A 27 -18.14 0.59 32.55
C GLU A 27 -17.89 0.15 31.11
N LYS A 28 -16.76 -0.54 30.91
CA LYS A 28 -16.45 -1.21 29.65
C LYS A 28 -17.50 -2.30 29.48
N VAL A 29 -18.70 -1.94 29.03
CA VAL A 29 -19.72 -2.88 28.62
C VAL A 29 -19.06 -3.70 27.51
N PRO A 30 -18.85 -5.01 27.69
CA PRO A 30 -18.33 -5.85 26.64
C PRO A 30 -19.32 -5.77 25.49
N LEU A 31 -18.95 -5.02 24.45
CA LEU A 31 -19.76 -4.92 23.24
C LEU A 31 -20.00 -6.35 22.75
N PRO A 32 -21.26 -6.74 22.49
CA PRO A 32 -21.55 -8.08 22.01
C PRO A 32 -20.71 -8.34 20.75
N PRO A 33 -20.18 -9.56 20.57
CA PRO A 33 -19.48 -9.96 19.36
C PRO A 33 -20.48 -10.04 18.20
N GLY A 34 -20.82 -8.90 17.63
CA GLY A 34 -21.92 -8.81 16.68
C GLY A 34 -21.96 -7.46 16.01
N ARG A 35 -21.42 -7.42 14.78
CA ARG A 35 -21.32 -6.29 13.84
C ARG A 35 -20.20 -5.31 14.15
N LEU A 36 -18.98 -5.72 13.77
CA LEU A 36 -17.89 -4.79 13.48
C LEU A 36 -18.36 -3.90 12.32
N LEU A 37 -18.77 -2.67 12.61
CA LEU A 37 -19.07 -1.71 11.55
C LEU A 37 -17.80 -1.52 10.70
N PRO A 38 -17.86 -1.69 9.38
CA PRO A 38 -16.72 -1.45 8.52
C PRO A 38 -16.33 0.04 8.66
N SER A 39 -15.12 0.27 9.15
CA SER A 39 -14.52 1.60 9.11
C SER A 39 -14.19 2.00 7.65
N PRO A 40 -14.00 3.28 7.33
CA PRO A 40 -13.51 3.72 6.03
C PRO A 40 -12.26 2.96 5.57
N GLY A 41 -11.35 2.65 6.50
CA GLY A 41 -10.16 1.86 6.18
C GLY A 41 -10.44 0.40 5.83
N SER A 42 -11.61 -0.14 6.18
CA SER A 42 -12.05 -1.48 5.79
C SER A 42 -12.63 -1.55 4.38
N MET A 43 -12.84 -0.41 3.71
CA MET A 43 -13.38 -0.38 2.35
C MET A 43 -12.46 -1.16 1.39
N ALA A 44 -13.05 -1.99 0.53
CA ALA A 44 -12.36 -2.86 -0.43
C ALA A 44 -11.41 -3.92 0.18
N HIS A 45 -11.72 -4.38 1.40
CA HIS A 45 -11.09 -5.57 1.98
C HIS A 45 -11.43 -6.82 1.12
N PRO A 46 -10.50 -7.77 0.91
CA PRO A 46 -9.17 -7.88 1.51
C PRO A 46 -8.02 -7.27 0.69
N GLU A 47 -8.26 -6.86 -0.55
CA GLU A 47 -7.18 -6.57 -1.51
C GLU A 47 -6.71 -5.12 -1.52
N LEU A 48 -7.64 -4.21 -1.33
CA LEU A 48 -7.45 -2.77 -1.50
C LEU A 48 -7.78 -1.99 -0.23
N CYS A 49 -8.14 -2.66 0.86
CA CYS A 49 -8.33 -1.98 2.14
C CYS A 49 -7.03 -1.39 2.67
N SER A 50 -7.18 -0.42 3.58
CA SER A 50 -6.06 0.15 4.29
C SER A 50 -5.38 -0.90 5.19
N ARG A 51 -4.22 -0.54 5.73
CA ARG A 51 -3.50 -1.39 6.68
C ARG A 51 -4.40 -1.77 7.87
N PRO A 52 -4.24 -2.97 8.45
CA PRO A 52 -5.00 -3.36 9.63
C PRO A 52 -4.75 -2.39 10.79
N CYS A 53 -5.82 -2.05 11.50
CA CYS A 53 -5.79 -1.17 12.65
C CYS A 53 -5.23 -1.92 13.87
N ILE A 54 -4.02 -1.59 14.29
CA ILE A 54 -3.38 -2.21 15.46
C ILE A 54 -4.14 -1.94 16.75
N HIS A 55 -4.75 -0.76 16.89
CA HIS A 55 -5.53 -0.40 18.08
C HIS A 55 -6.87 -1.14 18.13
N PHE A 56 -7.47 -1.40 16.98
CA PHE A 56 -8.70 -2.19 16.91
C PHE A 56 -8.44 -3.66 17.22
N ALA A 57 -7.34 -4.21 16.67
CA ALA A 57 -6.90 -5.55 17.01
C ALA A 57 -6.61 -5.72 18.50
N ALA A 58 -6.17 -4.65 19.19
CA ALA A 58 -5.97 -4.61 20.64
C ALA A 58 -7.26 -4.30 21.45
N GLY A 59 -8.40 -4.06 20.79
CA GLY A 59 -9.67 -3.71 21.46
C GLY A 59 -9.74 -2.29 22.01
N SER A 60 -8.85 -1.39 21.58
CA SER A 60 -8.69 -0.03 22.14
C SER A 60 -8.71 1.07 21.07
N CYS A 61 -9.34 0.84 19.92
CA CYS A 61 -9.45 1.87 18.87
C CYS A 61 -10.42 2.97 19.28
N ALA A 62 -9.91 4.15 19.61
CA ALA A 62 -10.72 5.32 19.96
C ALA A 62 -11.49 5.92 18.77
N ASN A 63 -11.03 5.69 17.53
CA ASN A 63 -11.62 6.28 16.33
C ASN A 63 -12.92 5.58 15.88
N GLY A 64 -13.24 4.40 16.43
CA GLY A 64 -14.46 3.67 16.13
C GLY A 64 -14.73 3.52 14.63
N SER A 65 -15.94 3.88 14.19
CA SER A 65 -16.36 3.83 12.79
C SER A 65 -15.67 4.86 11.90
N ALA A 66 -15.00 5.88 12.43
CA ALA A 66 -14.28 6.89 11.65
C ALA A 66 -12.82 6.51 11.37
N CYS A 67 -12.36 5.34 11.83
CA CYS A 67 -10.97 4.94 11.68
C CYS A 67 -10.57 4.77 10.20
N GLY A 68 -9.48 5.43 9.78
CA GLY A 68 -8.91 5.25 8.45
C GLY A 68 -8.18 3.93 8.23
N TYR A 69 -8.13 3.04 9.23
CA TYR A 69 -7.49 1.72 9.15
C TYR A 69 -8.51 0.60 9.12
N CYS A 70 -8.14 -0.54 8.52
CA CYS A 70 -9.03 -1.69 8.40
C CYS A 70 -9.30 -2.34 9.77
N HIS A 71 -10.58 -2.52 10.09
CA HIS A 71 -11.06 -3.20 11.29
C HIS A 71 -11.48 -4.65 11.01
N LEU A 72 -11.45 -5.10 9.75
CA LEU A 72 -11.78 -6.48 9.40
C LEU A 72 -10.61 -7.44 9.69
N SER A 73 -10.93 -8.71 9.86
CA SER A 73 -9.93 -9.74 10.16
C SER A 73 -9.03 -9.99 8.95
N HIS A 74 -7.72 -9.79 9.13
CA HIS A 74 -6.72 -10.14 8.14
C HIS A 74 -6.12 -11.51 8.47
N THR A 75 -6.64 -12.55 7.83
CA THR A 75 -6.15 -13.93 8.00
C THR A 75 -4.77 -14.12 7.38
N ASN A 76 -4.44 -13.31 6.38
CA ASN A 76 -3.18 -13.40 5.66
C ASN A 76 -2.27 -12.25 6.10
N ARG A 77 -1.27 -12.55 6.94
CA ARG A 77 -0.14 -11.63 7.10
C ARG A 77 0.50 -11.53 5.71
N SER A 78 0.39 -10.38 5.07
CA SER A 78 0.96 -10.17 3.73
C SER A 78 2.37 -10.74 3.71
N SER A 79 2.63 -11.66 2.77
CA SER A 79 3.90 -12.38 2.74
C SER A 79 5.02 -11.35 2.62
N HIS A 80 5.74 -11.13 3.72
CA HIS A 80 6.77 -10.13 3.75
C HIS A 80 7.93 -10.66 2.91
N LEU A 81 8.25 -9.95 1.83
CA LEU A 81 9.44 -10.27 1.05
C LEU A 81 10.64 -10.23 2.00
N ASP A 82 11.53 -11.22 1.94
CA ASP A 82 12.75 -11.17 2.73
C ASP A 82 13.67 -10.01 2.28
N ARG A 83 14.77 -9.81 3.00
CA ARG A 83 15.72 -8.74 2.68
C ARG A 83 16.30 -8.88 1.28
N ARG A 84 16.65 -10.10 0.85
CA ARG A 84 17.29 -10.35 -0.45
C ARG A 84 16.34 -10.01 -1.59
N HIS A 85 15.08 -10.43 -1.49
CA HIS A 85 14.05 -10.10 -2.48
C HIS A 85 13.80 -8.59 -2.60
N ARG A 86 13.78 -7.87 -1.47
CA ARG A 86 13.62 -6.41 -1.51
C ARG A 86 14.84 -5.71 -2.11
N ASP A 87 16.05 -6.16 -1.79
CA ASP A 87 17.29 -5.59 -2.32
C ASP A 87 17.39 -5.84 -3.83
N LEU A 88 16.98 -7.02 -4.30
CA LEU A 88 16.82 -7.32 -5.74
C LEU A 88 15.82 -6.36 -6.41
N LEU A 89 14.59 -6.25 -5.89
CA LEU A 89 13.58 -5.35 -6.47
C LEU A 89 14.05 -3.89 -6.54
N ARG A 90 14.91 -3.47 -5.62
CA ARG A 90 15.53 -2.13 -5.63
C ARG A 90 16.65 -2.00 -6.66
N SER A 91 17.39 -3.07 -6.95
CA SER A 91 18.48 -3.05 -7.93
C SER A 91 17.98 -3.20 -9.37
N LEU A 92 16.77 -3.72 -9.59
CA LEU A 92 16.18 -3.83 -10.92
C LEU A 92 15.93 -2.45 -11.55
N SER A 93 16.12 -2.38 -12.87
CA SER A 93 15.64 -1.24 -13.64
C SER A 93 14.12 -1.14 -13.50
N GLU A 94 13.56 0.05 -13.78
CA GLU A 94 12.11 0.21 -13.73
C GLU A 94 11.39 -0.73 -14.69
N ALA A 95 11.92 -0.91 -15.90
CA ALA A 95 11.37 -1.83 -16.91
C ALA A 95 11.33 -3.27 -16.37
N ASP A 96 12.45 -3.78 -15.84
CA ASP A 96 12.55 -5.16 -15.36
C ASP A 96 11.68 -5.38 -14.11
N ARG A 97 11.60 -4.38 -13.23
CA ARG A 97 10.73 -4.44 -12.06
C ARG A 97 9.25 -4.49 -12.48
N LEU A 98 8.83 -3.67 -13.45
CA LEU A 98 7.45 -3.70 -13.94
C LEU A 98 7.15 -5.02 -14.64
N ALA A 99 8.04 -5.52 -15.49
CA ALA A 99 7.93 -6.82 -16.14
C ALA A 99 7.76 -7.96 -15.12
N LEU A 100 8.46 -7.89 -13.99
CA LEU A 100 8.35 -8.86 -12.90
C LEU A 100 7.03 -8.75 -12.11
N LEU A 101 6.54 -7.53 -11.85
CA LEU A 101 5.37 -7.29 -11.00
C LEU A 101 4.03 -7.40 -11.76
N LEU A 102 3.99 -7.07 -13.05
CA LEU A 102 2.78 -7.06 -13.89
C LEU A 102 2.04 -8.41 -13.90
N PRO A 103 2.69 -9.57 -14.13
CA PRO A 103 2.01 -10.86 -14.10
C PRO A 103 1.35 -11.16 -12.75
N ALA A 104 1.98 -10.74 -11.65
CA ALA A 104 1.39 -10.90 -10.31
C ALA A 104 0.17 -9.98 -10.14
N LEU A 105 0.20 -8.75 -10.67
CA LEU A 105 -0.94 -7.85 -10.63
C LEU A 105 -2.12 -8.37 -11.46
N CYS A 106 -1.88 -8.82 -12.69
CA CYS A 106 -2.93 -9.40 -13.55
C CYS A 106 -3.57 -10.61 -12.90
N PHE A 107 -2.76 -11.57 -12.41
CA PHE A 107 -3.26 -12.75 -11.70
C PHE A 107 -4.14 -12.39 -10.49
N ARG A 108 -3.75 -11.35 -9.74
CA ARG A 108 -4.51 -10.92 -8.55
C ARG A 108 -5.79 -10.20 -8.95
N ALA A 109 -5.76 -9.40 -10.02
CA ALA A 109 -6.94 -8.73 -10.53
C ALA A 109 -7.99 -9.75 -11.00
N GLU A 110 -7.59 -10.77 -11.75
CA GLU A 110 -8.49 -11.85 -12.20
C GLU A 110 -9.06 -12.64 -11.01
N ARG A 111 -8.18 -13.09 -10.09
CA ARG A 111 -8.59 -13.93 -8.95
C ARG A 111 -9.62 -13.26 -8.04
N TYR A 112 -9.63 -11.94 -7.97
CA TYR A 112 -10.54 -11.17 -7.11
C TYR A 112 -11.57 -10.37 -7.92
N SER A 113 -11.73 -10.68 -9.20
CA SER A 113 -12.69 -10.01 -10.10
C SER A 113 -12.53 -8.48 -10.14
N LEU A 114 -11.28 -8.01 -10.07
CA LEU A 114 -10.87 -6.61 -10.20
C LEU A 114 -10.34 -6.28 -11.61
N ALA A 115 -10.38 -7.22 -12.56
CA ALA A 115 -9.75 -7.06 -13.86
C ALA A 115 -10.34 -5.89 -14.68
N ALA A 116 -11.65 -5.67 -14.59
CA ALA A 116 -12.31 -4.57 -15.28
C ALA A 116 -11.91 -3.21 -14.69
N GLU A 117 -11.79 -3.13 -13.37
CA GLU A 117 -11.49 -1.90 -12.63
C GLU A 117 -10.00 -1.57 -12.63
N ALA A 118 -9.15 -2.59 -12.57
CA ALA A 118 -7.71 -2.44 -12.64
C ALA A 118 -7.19 -2.31 -14.08
N GLY A 119 -8.01 -2.56 -15.11
CA GLY A 119 -7.59 -2.62 -16.50
C GLY A 119 -6.85 -1.35 -16.97
N GLU A 120 -7.37 -0.17 -16.63
CA GLU A 120 -6.72 1.12 -16.95
C GLU A 120 -5.33 1.23 -16.30
N VAL A 121 -5.22 0.86 -15.02
CA VAL A 121 -3.95 0.88 -14.26
C VAL A 121 -2.94 -0.12 -14.84
N LEU A 122 -3.39 -1.34 -15.14
CA LEU A 122 -2.54 -2.39 -15.72
C LEU A 122 -2.02 -1.98 -17.10
N ALA A 123 -2.87 -1.45 -17.97
CA ALA A 123 -2.49 -0.98 -19.30
C ALA A 123 -1.46 0.17 -19.23
N LEU A 124 -1.64 1.10 -18.30
CA LEU A 124 -0.68 2.19 -18.09
C LEU A 124 0.68 1.67 -17.57
N LEU A 125 0.70 0.70 -16.66
CA LEU A 125 1.93 0.06 -16.18
C LEU A 125 2.64 -0.73 -17.29
N GLU A 126 1.88 -1.42 -18.14
CA GLU A 126 2.40 -2.14 -19.32
C GLU A 126 3.02 -1.17 -20.33
N ASN A 127 2.30 -0.10 -20.69
CA ASN A 127 2.82 0.96 -21.55
C ASN A 127 4.11 1.59 -20.98
N LYS A 128 4.16 1.78 -19.66
CA LYS A 128 5.37 2.27 -18.97
C LYS A 128 6.51 1.27 -19.07
N ALA A 129 6.25 -0.02 -18.86
CA ALA A 129 7.25 -1.08 -18.98
C ALA A 129 7.86 -1.11 -20.39
N VAL A 130 7.03 -1.03 -21.43
CA VAL A 130 7.47 -0.96 -22.85
C VAL A 130 8.29 0.30 -23.12
N SER A 131 7.82 1.47 -22.65
CA SER A 131 8.54 2.74 -22.83
C SER A 131 9.91 2.76 -22.16
N CYS A 132 10.03 2.12 -20.99
CA CYS A 132 11.30 2.00 -20.27
C CYS A 132 12.21 0.93 -20.89
N ALA A 133 11.65 -0.18 -21.40
CA ALA A 133 12.40 -1.24 -22.06
C ALA A 133 13.07 -0.75 -23.36
N ALA A 134 12.40 0.07 -24.15
CA ALA A 134 12.97 0.69 -25.35
C ALA A 134 14.20 1.57 -25.07
N LYS A 135 14.36 2.04 -23.83
CA LYS A 135 15.49 2.88 -23.37
C LYS A 135 16.60 2.05 -22.72
N SER A 136 16.36 0.77 -22.43
CA SER A 136 17.29 -0.11 -21.71
C SER A 136 17.95 -1.09 -22.68
N VAL A 137 19.22 -0.86 -22.99
CA VAL A 137 20.06 -1.80 -23.76
C VAL A 137 20.21 -3.15 -23.04
N ALA A 138 19.95 -3.20 -21.73
CA ALA A 138 20.05 -4.41 -20.90
C ALA A 138 18.80 -5.31 -20.92
N SER A 139 17.64 -4.81 -21.38
CA SER A 139 16.37 -5.54 -21.32
C SER A 139 16.32 -6.78 -22.24
N GLN A 140 17.08 -6.77 -23.35
CA GLN A 140 17.18 -7.92 -24.25
C GLN A 140 17.87 -9.14 -23.60
N ALA A 141 18.72 -8.93 -22.58
CA ALA A 141 19.42 -10.01 -21.90
C ALA A 141 18.52 -10.84 -20.97
N TRP A 142 17.44 -10.25 -20.42
CA TRP A 142 16.53 -10.96 -19.52
C TRP A 142 15.57 -11.90 -20.25
N ALA A 143 15.12 -11.52 -21.46
CA ALA A 143 14.29 -12.38 -22.31
C ALA A 143 14.98 -13.71 -22.68
N SER A 144 16.32 -13.72 -22.74
CA SER A 144 17.10 -14.94 -22.96
C SER A 144 17.24 -15.83 -21.72
N ILE A 145 17.07 -15.28 -20.51
CA ILE A 145 17.20 -16.03 -19.24
C ILE A 145 15.94 -16.86 -18.95
N GLU A 146 14.77 -16.42 -19.42
CA GLU A 146 13.51 -17.17 -19.25
C GLU A 146 13.47 -18.46 -20.08
N ALA A 147 14.26 -18.55 -21.15
CA ALA A 147 14.37 -19.74 -22.01
C ALA A 147 15.25 -20.85 -21.39
N THR A 148 16.09 -20.54 -20.41
CA THR A 148 16.92 -21.52 -19.71
C THR A 148 16.36 -21.74 -18.31
N ALA A 149 15.31 -22.55 -18.23
CA ALA A 149 14.65 -22.96 -16.99
C ALA A 149 15.52 -23.91 -16.14
N ASP A 150 16.73 -23.47 -15.78
CA ASP A 150 17.53 -24.13 -14.76
C ASP A 150 17.55 -23.30 -13.48
N ILE A 151 17.27 -23.99 -12.37
CA ILE A 151 16.69 -23.45 -11.14
C ILE A 151 17.72 -22.58 -10.41
N SER A 152 17.67 -21.27 -10.63
CA SER A 152 18.43 -20.29 -9.85
C SER A 152 17.71 -19.90 -8.55
N PRO A 153 18.42 -19.34 -7.55
CA PRO A 153 17.91 -19.09 -6.18
C PRO A 153 16.73 -18.10 -6.06
N MET A 154 16.18 -17.64 -7.19
CA MET A 154 15.12 -16.65 -7.31
C MET A 154 13.71 -17.24 -7.53
N GLY A 155 13.58 -18.57 -7.63
CA GLY A 155 12.30 -19.24 -7.91
C GLY A 155 11.16 -18.95 -6.92
N MET A 156 11.47 -18.40 -5.74
CA MET A 156 10.48 -18.06 -4.72
C MET A 156 9.85 -16.68 -4.87
N LEU A 157 10.46 -15.74 -5.61
CA LEU A 157 9.94 -14.37 -5.69
C LEU A 157 8.57 -14.29 -6.39
N PRO A 158 8.34 -14.91 -7.57
CA PRO A 158 7.03 -14.90 -8.20
C PRO A 158 5.95 -15.54 -7.32
N ALA A 159 6.29 -16.63 -6.63
CA ALA A 159 5.39 -17.30 -5.69
C ALA A 159 5.07 -16.43 -4.47
N ALA A 160 6.04 -15.67 -3.96
CA ALA A 160 5.83 -14.71 -2.88
C ALA A 160 4.95 -13.54 -3.34
N LEU A 161 5.22 -12.95 -4.51
CA LEU A 161 4.42 -11.86 -5.08
C LEU A 161 2.95 -12.25 -5.25
N ARG A 162 2.66 -13.48 -5.71
CA ARG A 162 1.28 -14.00 -5.84
C ARG A 162 0.53 -14.14 -4.51
N LYS A 163 1.24 -14.21 -3.38
CA LYS A 163 0.64 -14.31 -2.03
C LYS A 163 0.38 -12.95 -1.39
N MET A 164 0.96 -11.87 -1.91
CA MET A 164 0.78 -10.50 -1.41
C MET A 164 -0.59 -9.94 -1.83
N SER A 165 -1.09 -8.88 -1.17
CA SER A 165 -2.29 -8.17 -1.63
C SER A 165 -2.02 -7.42 -2.93
N PHE A 166 -3.05 -7.22 -3.75
CA PHE A 166 -2.96 -6.40 -4.97
C PHE A 166 -2.37 -5.01 -4.66
N SER A 167 -2.87 -4.34 -3.62
CA SER A 167 -2.36 -3.04 -3.13
C SER A 167 -0.87 -3.05 -2.81
N THR A 168 -0.34 -4.14 -2.24
CA THR A 168 1.08 -4.20 -1.87
C THR A 168 1.97 -4.35 -3.10
N VAL A 169 1.59 -5.23 -4.03
CA VAL A 169 2.31 -5.42 -5.30
C VAL A 169 2.28 -4.13 -6.12
N LEU A 170 1.12 -3.47 -6.19
CA LEU A 170 0.95 -2.22 -6.92
C LEU A 170 1.81 -1.11 -6.31
N GLY A 171 1.81 -0.97 -4.98
CA GLY A 171 2.68 -0.01 -4.30
C GLY A 171 4.18 -0.24 -4.55
N MET A 172 4.61 -1.49 -4.80
CA MET A 172 6.00 -1.77 -5.20
C MET A 172 6.29 -1.36 -6.65
N ALA A 173 5.33 -1.54 -7.55
CA ALA A 173 5.45 -1.09 -8.93
C ALA A 173 5.62 0.44 -9.01
N LEU A 174 4.86 1.17 -8.19
CA LEU A 174 4.85 2.64 -8.17
C LEU A 174 6.06 3.26 -7.44
N ARG A 175 6.49 2.72 -6.29
CA ARG A 175 7.51 3.37 -5.43
C ARG A 175 8.90 3.51 -6.06
N GLY A 176 9.26 2.64 -6.99
CA GLY A 176 10.59 2.73 -7.59
C GLY A 176 10.68 3.70 -8.78
N ALA A 177 9.65 4.51 -9.01
CA ALA A 177 9.64 5.62 -9.95
C ALA A 177 10.12 6.94 -9.31
N THR A 178 11.01 6.88 -8.31
CA THR A 178 11.44 8.06 -7.53
C THR A 178 12.94 8.36 -7.67
N GLY A 179 13.62 7.68 -8.60
CA GLY A 179 15.07 7.83 -8.83
C GLY A 179 15.46 8.94 -9.79
N CYS A 180 14.53 9.46 -10.60
CA CYS A 180 14.81 10.46 -11.61
C CYS A 180 13.89 11.66 -11.40
N LYS A 181 14.31 12.67 -10.62
CA LYS A 181 13.58 13.95 -10.40
C LYS A 181 13.37 14.74 -11.71
N ASN A 182 12.59 14.21 -12.62
CA ASN A 182 12.05 14.88 -13.77
C ASN A 182 10.65 15.33 -13.39
N LYS A 183 10.32 16.59 -13.70
CA LYS A 183 8.99 17.19 -13.52
C LYS A 183 7.85 16.28 -14.04
N TYR A 184 8.13 15.48 -15.07
CA TYR A 184 7.21 14.46 -15.61
C TYR A 184 6.87 13.32 -14.63
N GLU A 185 7.77 12.93 -13.72
CA GLU A 185 7.47 11.91 -12.69
C GLU A 185 6.51 12.45 -11.62
N GLU A 186 6.58 13.74 -11.27
CA GLU A 186 5.65 14.37 -10.32
C GLU A 186 4.25 14.53 -10.94
N ASP A 187 4.16 14.96 -12.19
CA ASP A 187 2.88 15.07 -12.90
C ASP A 187 2.25 13.69 -13.14
N LEU A 188 3.07 12.67 -13.46
CA LEU A 188 2.61 11.28 -13.52
C LEU A 188 2.15 10.80 -12.14
N ALA A 189 2.96 10.96 -11.09
CA ALA A 189 2.60 10.55 -9.73
C ALA A 189 1.30 11.21 -9.25
N ALA A 190 1.11 12.51 -9.51
CA ALA A 190 -0.12 13.23 -9.16
C ALA A 190 -1.32 12.77 -9.99
N MET A 191 -1.15 12.59 -11.30
CA MET A 191 -2.19 12.05 -12.17
C MET A 191 -2.53 10.60 -11.79
N TRP A 192 -1.54 9.83 -11.33
CA TRP A 192 -1.72 8.48 -10.82
C TRP A 192 -2.41 8.45 -9.47
N ASP A 193 -2.06 9.33 -8.53
CA ASP A 193 -2.78 9.46 -7.27
C ASP A 193 -4.24 9.82 -7.55
N GLN A 194 -4.51 10.70 -8.52
CA GLN A 194 -5.87 11.04 -8.94
C GLN A 194 -6.59 9.87 -9.63
N LEU A 195 -5.95 9.19 -10.60
CA LEU A 195 -6.52 8.02 -11.29
C LEU A 195 -6.74 6.85 -10.34
N LEU A 196 -5.86 6.65 -9.37
CA LEU A 196 -5.93 5.60 -8.38
C LEU A 196 -6.99 5.93 -7.32
N LEU A 197 -7.11 7.19 -6.92
CA LEU A 197 -8.23 7.66 -6.10
C LEU A 197 -9.54 7.48 -6.86
N ASP A 198 -9.63 7.89 -8.13
CA ASP A 198 -10.83 7.79 -8.95
C ASP A 198 -11.18 6.33 -9.27
N ALA A 199 -10.21 5.48 -9.57
CA ALA A 199 -10.42 4.05 -9.80
C ALA A 199 -10.83 3.34 -8.51
N VAL A 200 -10.20 3.68 -7.38
CA VAL A 200 -10.62 3.21 -6.06
C VAL A 200 -12.03 3.72 -5.73
N ASP A 201 -12.40 4.94 -6.10
CA ASP A 201 -13.74 5.49 -5.88
C ASP A 201 -14.79 4.86 -6.79
N ARG A 202 -14.43 4.57 -8.05
CA ARG A 202 -15.25 3.75 -8.97
C ARG A 202 -15.43 2.32 -8.43
N MET A 203 -14.40 1.73 -7.85
CA MET A 203 -14.50 0.45 -7.15
C MET A 203 -15.40 0.55 -5.91
N ARG A 204 -15.30 1.65 -5.13
CA ARG A 204 -16.16 1.92 -3.96
C ARG A 204 -17.64 2.06 -4.32
N THR A 205 -17.96 2.67 -5.45
CA THR A 205 -19.35 2.91 -5.89
C THR A 205 -20.00 1.70 -6.55
N ARG A 206 -19.21 0.77 -7.09
CA ARG A 206 -19.71 -0.41 -7.83
C ARG A 206 -19.66 -1.72 -7.05
N LEU A 207 -18.86 -1.82 -5.99
CA LEU A 207 -18.93 -2.97 -5.09
C LEU A 207 -20.35 -3.00 -4.49
N PRO A 208 -21.16 -4.04 -4.77
CA PRO A 208 -22.43 -4.20 -4.08
C PRO A 208 -22.09 -4.21 -2.60
N GLN A 209 -22.68 -3.30 -1.82
CA GLN A 209 -22.64 -3.46 -0.39
C GLN A 209 -23.23 -4.85 -0.14
N ALA A 210 -22.40 -5.79 0.27
CA ALA A 210 -22.83 -7.09 0.74
C ALA A 210 -23.57 -6.84 2.06
N VAL A 211 -24.77 -6.27 1.96
CA VAL A 211 -25.72 -6.09 3.03
C VAL A 211 -26.23 -7.50 3.34
N GLY A 212 -25.98 -7.91 4.58
CA GLY A 212 -25.99 -9.30 5.01
C GLY A 212 -27.31 -10.05 4.77
N ALA A 213 -27.13 -11.34 4.54
CA ALA A 213 -28.03 -12.39 5.03
C ALA A 213 -27.71 -12.66 6.52
#